data_AF-F4HLP5-F1
#
_entry.id   AF-F4HLP5-F1
#
_cell.length_a   1.000
_cell.length_b   1.000
_cell.length_c   1.000
_cell.angle_alpha   90.00
_cell.angle_beta   90.00
_cell.angle_gamma   90.00
#
_symmetry.space_group_name_H-M   'P 1'
#
loop_
_entity.id
_entity.type
_entity.pdbx_description
1 polymer ?
#
loop_
_entity_poly.entity_id
_entity_poly.type
_entity_poly.pdbx_seq_one_letter_code
_entity_poly.pdbx_strand_id
1 'polypeptide(L)'
;MSKNKELQIYEPEVFKVELAGVLARKFKREDILDFIMELVSKVKLIENPNELAFLVSLQTGCRAIDAYFIATAKMTDSILVSNDKVMVKNAKKFEIEAYYLLEQYKDVSKRL
;
A
#
# COMPACT_ATOMS: atom_id res chain seq x y z
N MET A 1 30.17 6.84 7.51
CA MET A 1 29.22 7.54 6.62
C MET A 1 28.15 6.55 6.20
N SER A 2 27.08 6.40 6.98
CA SER A 2 25.94 5.58 6.60
C SER A 2 25.19 6.31 5.50
N LYS A 3 25.16 5.75 4.28
CA LYS A 3 24.25 6.20 3.23
C LYS A 3 22.83 6.19 3.81
N ASN A 4 22.16 7.34 3.90
CA ASN A 4 20.71 7.38 4.01
C ASN A 4 20.18 6.57 2.83
N LYS A 5 19.69 5.34 3.06
CA LYS A 5 18.94 4.62 2.04
C LYS A 5 17.68 5.43 1.83
N GLU A 6 17.50 5.95 0.63
CA GLU A 6 16.27 6.62 0.24
C GLU A 6 15.12 5.63 0.42
N LEU A 7 14.10 6.04 1.19
CA LEU A 7 12.96 5.19 1.49
C LEU A 7 12.16 4.99 0.21
N GLN A 8 12.19 3.78 -0.35
CA GLN A 8 11.40 3.43 -1.51
C GLN A 8 9.99 3.02 -1.07
N ILE A 9 8.99 3.76 -1.56
CA ILE A 9 7.57 3.42 -1.36
C ILE A 9 7.10 2.64 -2.58
N TYR A 10 6.39 1.54 -2.35
CA TYR A 10 5.81 0.68 -3.39
C TYR A 10 4.30 0.66 -3.26
N GLU A 11 3.60 0.74 -4.40
CA GLU A 11 2.14 0.70 -4.46
C GLU A 11 1.70 -0.17 -5.65
N PRO A 12 0.59 -0.93 -5.58
CA PRO A 12 0.03 -1.58 -6.75
C PRO A 12 -0.53 -0.54 -7.74
N GLU A 13 -0.59 -0.83 -9.04
CA GLU A 13 -1.19 0.12 -10.02
C GLU A 13 -2.62 0.56 -9.65
N VAL A 14 -3.39 -0.32 -8.99
CA VAL A 14 -4.74 -0.01 -8.52
C VAL A 14 -4.78 1.12 -7.49
N PHE A 15 -3.66 1.44 -6.82
CA PHE A 15 -3.53 2.58 -5.91
C PHE A 15 -3.98 3.89 -6.58
N LYS A 16 -3.60 4.13 -7.84
CA LYS A 16 -3.99 5.34 -8.58
C LYS A 16 -5.51 5.44 -8.70
N VAL A 17 -6.18 4.31 -8.92
CA VAL A 17 -7.64 4.22 -9.05
C VAL A 17 -8.31 4.45 -7.69
N GLU A 18 -7.81 3.81 -6.63
CA GLU A 18 -8.31 3.99 -5.26
C GLU A 18 -8.19 5.45 -4.80
N LEU A 19 -7.03 6.06 -4.99
CA LEU A 19 -6.77 7.45 -4.62
C LEU A 19 -7.71 8.40 -5.38
N ALA A 20 -7.85 8.22 -6.69
CA ALA A 20 -8.75 9.03 -7.49
C ALA A 20 -10.22 8.88 -7.02
N GLY A 21 -10.67 7.65 -6.76
CA GLY A 21 -12.01 7.38 -6.27
C GLY A 21 -12.30 8.00 -4.91
N VAL A 22 -11.32 8.01 -4.00
CA VAL A 22 -11.44 8.66 -2.68
C VAL A 22 -11.53 10.17 -2.81
N LEU A 23 -10.66 10.79 -3.60
CA LEU A 23 -10.57 12.25 -3.71
C LEU A 23 -11.73 12.85 -4.51
N ALA A 24 -12.18 12.18 -5.58
CA ALA A 24 -13.29 12.65 -6.41
C ALA A 24 -14.62 12.75 -5.65
N ARG A 25 -14.77 12.07 -4.50
CA ARG A 25 -15.94 12.21 -3.63
C ARG A 25 -15.94 13.49 -2.79
N LYS A 26 -14.79 14.17 -2.68
CA LYS A 26 -14.59 15.30 -1.76
C LYS A 26 -14.19 16.59 -2.47
N PHE A 27 -13.62 16.50 -3.66
CA PHE A 27 -13.00 17.63 -4.36
C PHE A 27 -13.38 17.61 -5.85
N LYS A 28 -13.22 18.75 -6.53
CA LYS A 28 -13.45 18.83 -7.97
C LYS A 28 -12.35 18.09 -8.72
N ARG A 29 -12.69 17.62 -9.92
CA ARG A 29 -11.76 16.87 -10.77
C ARG A 29 -10.50 17.67 -11.12
N GLU A 30 -10.66 18.95 -11.46
CA GLU A 30 -9.54 19.83 -11.79
C GLU A 30 -8.54 19.97 -10.62
N ASP A 31 -9.05 20.06 -9.39
CA ASP A 31 -8.22 20.29 -8.20
C ASP A 31 -7.40 19.05 -7.79
N ILE A 32 -7.81 17.84 -8.19
CA ILE A 32 -7.17 16.59 -7.73
C ILE A 32 -6.20 15.98 -8.74
N LEU A 33 -6.29 16.34 -10.02
CA LEU A 33 -5.51 15.66 -11.06
C LEU A 33 -4.01 15.86 -10.85
N ASP A 34 -3.58 17.11 -10.70
CA ASP A 34 -2.17 17.46 -10.51
C ASP A 34 -1.63 16.88 -9.20
N PHE A 35 -2.42 16.93 -8.14
CA PHE A 35 -2.07 16.31 -6.85
C PHE A 35 -1.86 14.80 -6.96
N ILE A 36 -2.76 14.08 -7.64
CA ILE A 36 -2.63 12.63 -7.84
C ILE A 36 -1.36 12.33 -8.66
N MET A 37 -1.11 13.07 -9.73
CA MET A 37 0.08 12.86 -10.56
C MET A 37 1.38 13.13 -9.78
N GLU A 38 1.41 14.19 -8.96
CA GLU A 38 2.54 14.49 -8.10
C GLU A 38 2.76 13.41 -7.03
N LEU A 39 1.70 12.86 -6.45
CA LEU A 39 1.84 11.82 -5.43
C LEU A 39 2.25 10.48 -6.04
N VAL A 40 1.68 10.12 -7.19
CA VAL A 40 2.05 8.89 -7.92
C VAL A 40 3.51 8.92 -8.38
N SER A 41 4.07 10.10 -8.69
CA SER A 41 5.49 10.20 -9.08
C SER A 41 6.48 9.94 -7.93
N LYS A 42 6.00 9.94 -6.67
CA LYS A 42 6.81 9.68 -5.47
C LYS A 42 6.82 8.20 -5.04
N VAL A 43 6.05 7.35 -5.71
CA VAL A 43 5.96 5.91 -5.40
C VAL A 43 6.37 5.09 -6.61
N LYS A 44 6.87 3.87 -6.36
CA LYS A 44 7.12 2.90 -7.42
C LYS A 44 5.89 2.01 -7.58
N LEU A 45 5.19 2.18 -8.70
CA LEU A 45 4.06 1.32 -9.05
C LEU A 45 4.55 -0.08 -9.43
N ILE A 46 3.89 -1.09 -8.88
CA ILE A 46 4.13 -2.50 -9.18
C ILE A 46 3.00 -3.01 -10.06
N GLU A 47 3.37 -3.45 -11.26
CA GLU A 47 2.47 -4.00 -12.25
C GLU A 47 2.15 -5.47 -11.94
N ASN A 48 0.96 -5.90 -12.35
CA ASN A 48 0.55 -7.31 -12.42
C ASN A 48 0.72 -8.16 -11.14
N PRO A 49 0.34 -7.71 -9.93
CA PRO A 49 0.32 -8.57 -8.75
C PRO A 49 -0.86 -9.58 -8.75
N ASN A 50 -1.56 -9.75 -9.88
CA ASN A 50 -2.86 -10.42 -10.00
C ASN A 50 -2.87 -11.86 -9.44
N GLU A 51 -1.90 -12.68 -9.84
CA GLU A 51 -1.83 -14.08 -9.38
C GLU A 51 -1.57 -14.16 -7.88
N LEU A 52 -0.68 -13.32 -7.37
CA LEU A 52 -0.38 -13.29 -5.94
C LEU A 52 -1.52 -12.69 -5.13
N ALA A 53 -2.21 -11.67 -5.66
CA ALA A 53 -3.41 -11.09 -5.05
C ALA A 53 -4.55 -12.12 -5.01
N PHE A 54 -4.68 -12.98 -6.02
CA PHE A 54 -5.60 -14.11 -5.99
C PHE A 54 -5.26 -15.07 -4.84
N LEU A 55 -3.99 -15.46 -4.67
CA LEU A 55 -3.55 -16.32 -3.55
C LEU A 55 -3.79 -15.67 -2.18
N VAL A 56 -3.48 -14.38 -2.04
CA VAL A 56 -3.75 -13.61 -0.82
C VAL A 56 -5.25 -13.63 -0.51
N SER A 57 -6.10 -13.39 -1.52
CA SER A 57 -7.56 -13.39 -1.35
C SER A 57 -8.06 -14.76 -0.89
N LEU A 58 -7.56 -15.83 -1.51
CA LEU A 58 -7.92 -17.20 -1.18
C LEU A 58 -7.55 -17.58 0.26
N GLN A 59 -6.35 -17.18 0.72
CA GLN A 59 -5.85 -17.52 2.05
C GLN A 59 -6.45 -16.66 3.17
N THR A 60 -6.72 -15.38 2.90
CA THR A 60 -7.07 -14.42 3.95
C THR A 60 -8.56 -14.07 4.00
N GLY A 61 -9.27 -14.24 2.87
CA GLY A 61 -10.65 -13.79 2.68
C GLY A 61 -10.79 -12.26 2.64
N CYS A 62 -9.72 -11.53 2.35
CA CYS A 62 -9.74 -10.06 2.29
C CYS A 62 -10.50 -9.53 1.06
N ARG A 63 -10.76 -8.21 1.04
CA ARG A 63 -11.30 -7.56 -0.16
C ARG A 63 -10.26 -7.61 -1.27
N ALA A 64 -10.73 -7.60 -2.52
CA ALA A 64 -9.86 -7.65 -3.70
C ALA A 64 -8.74 -6.59 -3.61
N ILE A 65 -9.09 -5.33 -3.34
CA ILE A 65 -8.12 -4.23 -3.23
C ILE A 65 -7.07 -4.51 -2.15
N ASP A 66 -7.47 -4.93 -0.94
CA ASP A 66 -6.52 -5.27 0.14
C ASP A 66 -5.49 -6.32 -0.34
N ALA A 67 -5.94 -7.29 -1.14
CA ALA A 67 -5.09 -8.34 -1.68
C ALA A 67 -4.00 -7.81 -2.61
N TYR A 68 -4.30 -6.80 -3.43
CA TYR A 68 -3.31 -6.17 -4.33
C TYR A 68 -2.16 -5.55 -3.54
N PHE A 69 -2.45 -4.79 -2.49
CA PHE A 69 -1.42 -4.16 -1.67
C PHE A 69 -0.59 -5.18 -0.86
N ILE A 70 -1.24 -6.21 -0.30
CA ILE A 70 -0.53 -7.29 0.42
C ILE A 70 0.37 -8.06 -0.56
N ALA A 71 -0.13 -8.36 -1.76
CA ALA A 71 0.66 -9.00 -2.80
C ALA A 71 1.85 -8.13 -3.23
N THR A 72 1.65 -6.82 -3.41
CA THR A 72 2.73 -5.88 -3.69
C THR A 72 3.81 -5.94 -2.61
N ALA A 73 3.44 -5.87 -1.33
CA ALA A 73 4.40 -5.98 -0.23
C ALA A 73 5.19 -7.30 -0.26
N LYS A 74 4.53 -8.42 -0.61
CA LYS A 74 5.19 -9.72 -0.77
C LYS A 74 6.17 -9.75 -1.96
N MET A 75 5.77 -9.21 -3.11
CA MET A 75 6.60 -9.18 -4.33
C MET A 75 7.86 -8.33 -4.16
N THR A 76 7.78 -7.27 -3.36
CA THR A 76 8.89 -6.32 -3.16
C THR A 76 9.69 -6.59 -1.89
N ASP A 77 9.42 -7.70 -1.19
CA ASP A 77 10.03 -8.04 0.11
C ASP A 77 9.99 -6.85 1.09
N SER A 78 8.84 -6.19 1.16
CA SER A 78 8.63 -4.94 1.89
C SER A 78 7.67 -5.13 3.07
N ILE A 79 7.71 -4.20 4.01
CA ILE A 79 6.68 -4.09 5.06
C ILE A 79 5.41 -3.45 4.51
N LEU A 80 4.26 -3.78 5.07
CA LEU A 80 3.00 -3.10 4.80
C LEU A 80 2.65 -2.11 5.92
N VAL A 81 2.46 -0.84 5.58
CA VAL A 81 1.96 0.18 6.52
C VAL A 81 0.59 0.63 6.06
N SER A 82 -0.42 0.54 6.93
CA SER A 82 -1.79 0.91 6.57
C SER A 82 -2.55 1.54 7.74
N ASN A 83 -3.56 2.35 7.40
CA ASN A 83 -4.56 2.86 8.33
C ASN A 83 -5.83 1.98 8.40
N ASP A 84 -5.83 0.80 7.77
CA ASP A 84 -6.90 -0.20 7.88
C ASP A 84 -6.43 -1.39 8.73
N LYS A 85 -7.02 -1.56 9.92
CA LYS A 85 -6.70 -2.66 10.85
C LYS A 85 -6.97 -4.04 10.24
N VAL A 86 -8.01 -4.18 9.42
CA VAL A 86 -8.39 -5.45 8.79
C VAL A 86 -7.35 -5.84 7.74
N MET A 87 -6.89 -4.87 6.95
CA MET A 87 -5.82 -5.07 5.99
C MET A 87 -4.52 -5.51 6.67
N VAL A 88 -4.10 -4.83 7.74
CA VAL A 88 -2.91 -5.20 8.53
C VAL A 88 -3.02 -6.62 9.09
N LYS A 89 -4.19 -6.98 9.62
CA LYS A 89 -4.45 -8.34 10.11
C LYS A 89 -4.33 -9.39 8.99
N ASN A 90 -4.89 -9.11 7.82
CA ASN A 90 -4.82 -10.03 6.68
C ASN A 90 -3.41 -10.14 6.11
N ALA A 91 -2.64 -9.06 6.08
CA ALA A 91 -1.23 -9.08 5.71
C ALA A 91 -0.42 -10.00 6.63
N LYS A 92 -0.63 -9.91 7.94
CA LYS A 92 0.01 -10.79 8.94
C LYS A 92 -0.39 -12.26 8.77
N LYS A 93 -1.64 -12.56 8.41
CA LYS A 93 -2.07 -13.93 8.07
C LYS A 93 -1.37 -14.49 6.82
N PHE A 94 -0.88 -13.61 5.95
CA PHE A 94 -0.09 -13.95 4.77
C PHE A 94 1.42 -13.77 5.01
N GLU A 95 1.84 -13.75 6.28
CA GLU A 95 3.24 -13.68 6.70
C GLU A 95 3.99 -12.43 6.24
N ILE A 96 3.27 -11.31 6.05
CA ILE A 96 3.85 -9.99 5.79
C ILE A 96 4.00 -9.22 7.09
N GLU A 97 5.20 -8.67 7.31
CA GLU A 97 5.47 -7.70 8.38
C GLU A 97 4.60 -6.45 8.11
N ALA A 98 3.65 -6.16 9.02
CA ALA A 98 2.68 -5.11 8.80
C ALA A 98 2.36 -4.29 10.06
N TYR A 99 2.09 -3.00 9.86
CA TYR A 99 1.88 -2.02 10.92
C TYR A 99 0.60 -1.22 10.70
N TYR A 100 -0.19 -1.11 11.77
CA TYR A 100 -1.30 -0.17 11.82
C TYR A 100 -0.79 1.20 12.24
N LEU A 101 -0.62 2.12 11.28
CA LEU A 101 0.16 3.35 11.47
C LEU A 101 -0.36 4.24 12.61
N LEU A 102 -1.68 4.36 12.77
CA LEU A 102 -2.28 5.21 13.80
C LEU A 102 -1.92 4.80 15.23
N GLU A 103 -1.66 3.51 15.48
CA GLU A 103 -1.25 3.02 16.80
C GLU A 103 0.25 2.73 16.88
N GLN A 104 0.87 2.37 15.76
CA GLN A 104 2.23 1.83 15.71
C GLN A 104 3.24 2.78 15.04
N TYR A 105 2.94 4.08 14.94
CA TYR A 105 3.82 5.09 14.35
C TYR A 105 5.26 5.00 14.90
N LYS A 106 5.42 4.92 16.23
CA LYS A 106 6.75 4.83 16.86
C LYS A 106 7.51 3.56 16.48
N ASP A 107 6.81 2.46 16.21
CA ASP A 107 7.44 1.20 15.79
C ASP A 107 7.89 1.28 14.34
N VAL A 108 7.05 1.85 13.46
CA VAL A 108 7.41 2.11 12.06
C VAL A 108 8.63 3.04 11.99
N SER A 109 8.66 4.13 12.76
CA SER A 109 9.80 5.07 12.78
C SER A 109 11.10 4.45 13.30
N LYS A 110 11.04 3.37 14.10
CA LYS A 110 12.24 2.64 14.54
C LYS A 110 12.69 1.59 13.52
N ARG A 111 11.77 1.10 12.69
CA ARG A 111 11.97 0.04 11.71
C ARG A 111 12.57 0.56 10.39
N LEU A 112 12.29 1.81 10.06
CA LEU A 112 12.81 2.55 8.90
C LEU A 112 14.10 3.28 9.26
#